data_AF-A0A969TYS4-F1
#
_entry.id   AF-A0A969TYS4-F1
#
_cell.length_a   1.000
_cell.length_b   1.000
_cell.length_c   1.000
_cell.angle_alpha   90.00
_cell.angle_beta   90.00
_cell.angle_gamma   90.00
#
_symmetry.space_group_name_H-M   'P 1'
#
loop_
_entity.id
_entity.type
_entity.pdbx_description
1 polymer ?
#
loop_
_entity_poly.entity_id
_entity_poly.type
_entity_poly.pdbx_seq_one_letter_code
_entity_poly.pdbx_strand_id
1 'polypeptide(L)' 'PPEEVEEKILLVKTAMKKLLEPEDVANYVAFLCSSEAWAITGSVQAIDMAWTAN' A
#
# COMPACT_ATOMS: atom_id res chain seq x y z
N PRO A 1 -3.01 -16.86 -17.29
CA PRO A 1 -3.51 -17.33 -15.97
C PRO A 1 -3.53 -16.15 -14.97
N PRO A 2 -4.30 -16.20 -13.86
CA PRO A 2 -4.34 -15.12 -12.88
C PRO A 2 -2.93 -14.67 -12.42
N GLU A 3 -2.07 -15.63 -12.08
CA GLU A 3 -0.68 -15.40 -11.68
C GLU A 3 0.15 -14.64 -12.73
N GLU A 4 -0.05 -14.93 -14.02
CA GLU A 4 0.63 -14.22 -15.11
C GLU A 4 0.17 -12.76 -15.23
N VAL A 5 -1.10 -12.48 -14.93
CA VAL A 5 -1.65 -11.11 -14.93
C VAL A 5 -1.11 -10.34 -13.71
N GLU A 6 -1.01 -10.99 -12.56
CA GLU A 6 -0.42 -10.38 -11.36
C GLU A 6 1.02 -9.95 -11.63
N GLU A 7 1.85 -10.86 -12.16
CA GLU A 7 3.26 -10.60 -12.41
C GLU A 7 3.48 -9.57 -13.54
N LYS A 8 2.77 -9.73 -14.67
CA LYS A 8 3.02 -8.95 -15.89
C LYS A 8 2.16 -7.71 -16.07
N ILE A 9 1.15 -7.49 -15.23
CA ILE A 9 0.30 -6.29 -15.31
C ILE A 9 0.31 -5.54 -13.98
N LEU A 10 -0.06 -6.20 -12.88
CA LEU A 10 -0.24 -5.53 -11.60
C LEU A 10 1.08 -5.14 -10.94
N LEU A 11 2.10 -6.00 -11.01
CA LEU A 11 3.39 -5.82 -10.33
C LEU A 11 4.47 -5.16 -11.19
N VAL A 12 4.21 -4.83 -12.45
CA VAL A 12 5.27 -4.36 -13.38
C VAL A 12 5.94 -3.07 -12.89
N LYS A 13 5.14 -2.11 -12.40
CA LYS A 13 5.62 -0.78 -12.01
C LYS A 13 5.97 -0.65 -10.54
N THR A 14 5.65 -1.66 -9.74
CA THR A 14 5.89 -1.64 -8.29
C THR A 14 7.29 -2.19 -8.01
N ALA A 15 8.01 -1.52 -7.10
CA ALA A 15 9.31 -2.02 -6.64
C ALA A 15 9.15 -3.27 -5.77
N MET A 16 8.00 -3.36 -5.07
CA MET A 16 7.59 -4.53 -4.30
C MET A 16 6.83 -5.49 -5.21
N LYS A 17 7.33 -6.71 -5.41
CA LYS A 17 6.69 -7.79 -6.19
C LYS A 17 5.71 -8.61 -5.36
N LYS A 18 4.90 -7.91 -4.57
CA LYS A 18 3.85 -8.49 -3.72
C LYS A 18 2.64 -7.59 -3.79
N LEU A 19 1.46 -8.18 -3.98
CA LEU A 19 0.21 -7.46 -3.93
C LEU A 19 -0.12 -6.99 -2.51
N LEU A 20 -0.91 -5.93 -2.44
CA LEU A 20 -1.42 -5.36 -1.21
C LEU A 20 -2.69 -6.13 -0.92
N GLU A 21 -2.81 -6.64 0.30
CA GLU A 21 -4.04 -7.25 0.74
C GLU A 21 -4.90 -6.21 1.48
N PRO A 22 -6.23 -6.38 1.53
CA PRO A 22 -7.10 -5.49 2.30
C PRO A 22 -6.66 -5.29 3.75
N GLU A 23 -6.09 -6.33 4.37
CA GLU A 23 -5.58 -6.31 5.73
C GLU A 23 -4.38 -5.36 5.90
N ASP A 24 -3.54 -5.18 4.87
CA ASP A 24 -2.43 -4.24 4.91
C ASP A 24 -2.95 -2.78 5.05
N VAL A 25 -4.03 -2.43 4.34
CA VAL A 25 -4.71 -1.13 4.48
C VAL A 25 -5.35 -1.01 5.86
N ALA A 26 -6.07 -2.04 6.30
CA ALA A 26 -6.77 -2.03 7.58
C ALA A 26 -5.79 -1.83 8.76
N ASN A 27 -4.63 -2.49 8.73
CA ASN A 27 -3.60 -2.35 9.75
C ASN A 27 -3.03 -0.93 9.80
N TYR A 28 -2.81 -0.30 8.64
CA TYR A 28 -2.36 1.08 8.59
C TYR A 28 -3.41 2.06 9.14
N VAL A 29 -4.69 1.86 8.81
CA VAL A 29 -5.80 2.63 9.38
C VAL A 29 -5.88 2.43 10.90
N ALA A 30 -5.69 1.20 11.39
CA ALA A 30 -5.67 0.92 12.83
C ALA A 30 -4.54 1.69 13.54
N PHE A 31 -3.36 1.78 12.92
CA PHE A 31 -2.27 2.64 13.41
C PHE A 31 -2.67 4.13 13.42
N LEU A 32 -3.29 4.64 12.35
CA LEU A 32 -3.74 6.04 12.31
C LEU A 32 -4.79 6.38 13.39
N CYS A 33 -5.57 5.40 13.83
CA CYS A 33 -6.54 5.56 14.91
C CYS A 33 -5.94 5.47 16.32
N SER A 34 -4.65 5.15 16.44
CA SER A 34 -3.99 4.97 17.73
C SER A 34 -3.38 6.28 18.27
N SER A 35 -3.01 6.28 19.56
CA SER A 35 -2.38 7.44 20.21
C SER A 35 -1.01 7.80 19.61
N GLU A 36 -0.32 6.84 19.03
CA GLU A 36 0.99 6.98 18.42
C GLU A 36 0.93 7.88 17.18
N ALA A 37 -0.21 7.93 16.48
CA ALA A 37 -0.42 8.73 15.29
C ALA A 37 -0.94 10.15 15.56
N TRP A 38 -0.96 10.62 16.82
CA TRP A 38 -1.63 11.88 17.22
C TRP A 38 -1.24 13.14 16.42
N ALA A 39 -0.02 13.17 15.88
CA ALA A 39 0.52 14.30 15.11
C ALA A 39 0.40 14.13 13.58
N ILE A 40 -0.14 13.01 13.09
CA ILE A 40 -0.27 12.72 11.66
C ILE A 40 -1.63 13.24 11.19
N THR A 41 -1.64 14.40 10.55
CA THR A 41 -2.87 15.05 10.07
C THR A 41 -2.60 15.86 8.80
N GLY A 42 -3.67 16.21 8.06
CA GLY A 42 -3.61 17.10 6.89
C GLY A 42 -2.81 16.57 5.70
N SER A 43 -2.55 15.27 5.63
CA SER A 43 -1.69 14.64 4.62
C SER A 43 -2.38 13.45 3.94
N VAL A 44 -1.97 13.17 2.71
CA VAL A 44 -2.33 11.96 1.97
C VAL A 44 -1.27 10.90 2.24
N GLN A 45 -1.71 9.69 2.59
CA GLN A 45 -0.83 8.57 2.90
C GLN A 45 -0.76 7.64 1.69
N ALA A 46 0.43 7.50 1.11
CA ALA A 46 0.64 6.63 -0.04
C ALA A 46 0.80 5.17 0.40
N ILE A 47 -0.09 4.29 -0.08
CA ILE A 47 -0.08 2.84 0.17
C ILE A 47 -0.19 2.15 -1.20
N ASP A 48 0.89 2.21 -1.97
CA ASP A 48 0.85 1.92 -3.40
C ASP A 48 2.06 1.13 -3.92
N MET A 49 2.82 0.51 -3.02
CA MET A 49 3.99 -0.31 -3.37
C MET A 49 5.08 0.45 -4.15
N ALA A 50 5.26 1.74 -3.83
CA ALA A 50 6.17 2.66 -4.49
C ALA A 50 5.78 2.99 -5.95
N TRP A 51 4.49 2.91 -6.27
CA TRP A 51 3.99 3.32 -7.59
C TRP A 51 4.25 4.82 -7.84
N THR A 52 3.93 5.68 -6.89
CA THR A 52 4.10 7.14 -7.01
C THR A 52 5.52 7.63 -6.74
N ALA A 53 6.48 6.74 -6.48
CA ALA A 53 7.86 7.12 -6.18
C ALA A 53 8.73 7.38 -7.43
N ASN A 54 8.16 7.22 -8.64
CA ASN A 54 8.83 7.43 -9.93
C ASN A 54 8.70 8.86 -10.45
#